data_AF-A0A382WY43-F1
#
_entry.id   AF-A0A382WY43-F1
#
_cell.length_a   1.000
_cell.length_b   1.000
_cell.length_c   1.000
_cell.angle_alpha   90.00
_cell.angle_beta   90.00
_cell.angle_gamma   90.00
#
_symmetry.space_group_name_H-M   'P 1'
#
loop_
_entity.id
_entity.type
_entity.pdbx_description
1 polymer ?
#
loop_
_entity_poly.entity_id
_entity_poly.type
_entity_poly.pdbx_seq_one_letter_code
_entity_poly.pdbx_strand_id
1 'polypeptide(L)'
;RACAAARWYAGDNDSELQKVRFGTHTGEYYEGLQSAVARPGVRKAVLERSNEDLIQDGLVIGGDIDSVCRGVERWANLGVDQLLIMIQAGDTTHDEVMRALDLFGSKVLPKFQ
;
A
#
# COMPACT_ATOMS: atom_id res chain seq x y z
N ARG A 1 10.19 -9.69 3.19
CA ARG A 1 10.08 -8.30 3.70
C ARG A 1 9.09 -7.54 2.83
N ALA A 2 8.27 -6.68 3.43
CA ALA A 2 7.21 -5.94 2.75
C ALA A 2 7.75 -4.92 1.73
N CYS A 3 6.96 -4.62 0.70
CA CYS A 3 7.33 -3.70 -0.37
C CYS A 3 7.34 -2.26 0.13
N ALA A 4 8.03 -1.37 -0.58
CA ALA A 4 8.17 0.02 -0.18
C ALA A 4 6.81 0.72 0.02
N ALA A 5 5.85 0.49 -0.89
CA ALA A 5 4.50 1.02 -0.77
C ALA A 5 3.80 0.54 0.52
N ALA A 6 3.88 -0.75 0.85
CA ALA A 6 3.30 -1.30 2.07
C ALA A 6 3.99 -0.79 3.33
N ARG A 7 5.32 -0.62 3.29
CA ARG A 7 6.10 -0.04 4.41
C ARG A 7 5.70 1.41 4.64
N TRP A 8 5.64 2.20 3.57
CA TRP A 8 5.20 3.59 3.61
C TRP A 8 3.77 3.70 4.15
N TYR A 9 2.85 2.88 3.63
CA TYR A 9 1.48 2.81 4.12
C TYR A 9 1.39 2.27 5.56
N ALA A 10 2.31 1.44 6.01
CA ALA A 10 2.37 0.98 7.40
C ALA A 10 2.98 2.01 8.37
N GLY A 11 3.41 3.18 7.87
CA GLY A 11 3.97 4.27 8.69
C GLY A 11 5.48 4.27 8.81
N ASP A 12 6.16 3.38 8.10
CA ASP A 12 7.62 3.31 8.03
C ASP A 12 8.13 4.28 6.95
N ASN A 13 7.93 5.57 7.21
CA ASN A 13 8.38 6.69 6.38
C ASN A 13 8.68 7.91 7.27
N ASP A 14 9.35 8.91 6.69
CA ASP A 14 9.74 10.14 7.39
C ASP A 14 8.88 11.36 7.01
N SER A 15 7.65 11.13 6.51
CA SER A 15 6.71 12.22 6.20
C SER A 15 6.39 13.02 7.46
N GLU A 16 6.34 14.36 7.36
CA GLU A 16 5.89 15.21 8.46
C GLU A 16 4.49 14.84 8.96
N LEU A 17 3.61 14.40 8.05
CA LEU A 17 2.27 13.93 8.39
C LEU A 17 2.27 12.60 9.16
N GLN A 18 3.37 11.84 9.12
CA GLN A 18 3.48 10.60 9.90
C GLN A 18 3.39 10.88 11.41
N LYS A 19 3.84 12.06 11.86
CA LYS A 19 3.79 12.49 13.27
C LYS A 19 2.38 12.69 13.80
N VAL A 20 1.40 12.85 12.92
CA VAL A 20 -0.02 13.09 13.25
C VAL A 20 -0.95 12.04 12.64
N ARG A 21 -0.38 11.02 11.99
CA ARG A 21 -1.15 10.03 11.23
C ARG A 21 -2.11 9.26 12.14
N PHE A 22 -3.39 9.16 11.81
CA PHE A 22 -4.43 8.55 12.67
C PHE A 22 -4.70 9.28 14.00
N GLY A 23 -4.07 10.43 14.24
CA GLY A 23 -4.33 11.32 15.38
C GLY A 23 -5.03 12.61 14.94
N THR A 24 -5.11 13.56 15.87
CA THR A 24 -5.51 14.95 15.56
C THR A 24 -4.39 15.67 14.82
N HIS A 25 -4.72 16.74 14.09
CA HIS A 25 -3.73 17.60 13.45
C HIS A 25 -2.71 18.21 14.43
N THR A 26 -3.04 18.23 15.73
CA THR A 26 -2.17 18.69 16.81
C THR A 26 -1.13 17.65 17.25
N GLY A 27 -1.32 16.37 16.88
CA GLY A 27 -0.42 15.29 17.29
C GLY A 27 -0.59 14.84 18.74
N GLU A 28 -1.58 15.36 19.47
CA GLU A 28 -1.89 15.02 20.87
C GLU A 28 -2.00 13.51 21.10
N TYR A 29 -2.53 12.76 20.12
CA TYR A 29 -2.61 11.30 20.16
C TYR A 29 -1.26 10.60 20.40
N TYR A 30 -0.16 11.24 19.99
CA TYR A 30 1.20 10.71 20.08
C TYR A 30 2.03 11.32 21.22
N GLU A 31 1.48 12.27 21.97
CA GLU A 31 2.13 12.79 23.17
C GLU A 31 2.28 11.68 24.23
N GLY A 32 3.51 11.49 24.74
CA GLY A 32 3.82 10.43 25.70
C GLY A 32 4.16 9.07 25.08
N LEU A 33 3.93 8.87 23.78
CA LEU A 33 4.37 7.68 23.05
C LEU A 33 5.79 7.82 22.46
N GLN A 34 6.43 8.98 22.61
CA GLN A 34 7.76 9.28 22.04
C GLN A 34 8.89 8.44 22.61
N SER A 35 8.71 7.85 23.80
CA SER A 35 9.68 6.98 24.47
C SER A 35 9.58 5.51 24.05
N ALA A 36 8.61 5.15 23.20
CA ALA A 36 8.47 3.79 22.70
C ALA A 36 9.64 3.42 21.76
N VAL A 37 10.17 2.20 21.91
CA VAL A 37 11.24 1.63 21.06
C VAL A 37 10.82 1.54 19.57
N ALA A 38 9.52 1.51 19.32
CA ALA A 38 8.95 1.54 17.98
C ALA A 38 8.30 2.90 17.72
N ARG A 39 8.52 3.46 16.52
CA ARG A 39 7.83 4.66 16.05
C ARG A 39 6.31 4.48 16.23
N PRO A 40 5.63 5.35 16.99
CA PRO A 40 4.19 5.28 17.17
C PRO A 40 3.45 5.29 15.83
N GLY A 41 2.38 4.51 15.72
CA GLY A 41 1.58 4.40 14.49
C GLY A 41 2.16 3.47 13.42
N VAL A 42 3.31 2.82 13.66
CA VAL A 42 3.88 1.84 12.72
C VAL A 42 3.27 0.45 12.89
N ARG A 43 2.75 -0.12 11.79
CA ARG A 43 2.12 -1.45 11.78
C ARG A 43 3.14 -2.56 11.55
N LYS A 44 3.79 -3.04 12.63
CA LYS A 44 4.79 -4.14 12.57
C LYS A 44 4.28 -5.40 11.86
N ALA A 45 3.02 -5.77 12.09
CA ALA A 45 2.38 -6.93 11.45
C ALA A 45 2.37 -6.86 9.91
N VAL A 46 2.48 -5.67 9.30
CA VAL A 46 2.65 -5.51 7.85
C VAL A 46 4.13 -5.60 7.47
N LEU A 47 5.02 -4.99 8.25
CA LEU A 47 6.46 -4.89 7.94
C LEU A 47 7.18 -6.25 7.97
N GLU A 48 6.72 -7.17 8.80
CA GLU A 48 7.32 -8.49 9.01
C GLU A 48 6.97 -9.48 7.88
N ARG A 49 5.98 -9.16 7.04
CA ARG A 49 5.49 -10.02 5.96
C ARG A 49 6.36 -9.96 4.71
N SER A 50 6.24 -10.94 3.82
CA SER A 50 6.80 -10.87 2.46
C SER A 50 5.84 -10.17 1.49
N ASN A 51 6.37 -9.72 0.33
CA ASN A 51 5.52 -9.18 -0.74
C ASN A 51 4.49 -10.21 -1.19
N GLU A 52 4.90 -11.47 -1.32
CA GLU A 52 4.02 -12.55 -1.73
C GLU A 52 2.86 -12.71 -0.73
N ASP A 53 3.16 -12.73 0.57
CA ASP A 53 2.10 -12.82 1.58
C ASP A 53 1.12 -11.64 1.45
N LEU A 54 1.63 -10.43 1.24
CA LEU A 54 0.80 -9.23 1.13
C LEU A 54 -0.07 -9.25 -0.14
N ILE A 55 0.45 -9.79 -1.24
CA ILE A 55 -0.28 -9.96 -2.50
C ILE A 55 -1.34 -11.06 -2.35
N GLN A 56 -0.98 -12.21 -1.78
CA GLN A 56 -1.89 -13.34 -1.60
C GLN A 56 -3.09 -12.99 -0.72
N ASP A 57 -2.88 -12.19 0.35
CA ASP A 57 -3.95 -11.73 1.24
C ASP A 57 -4.76 -10.56 0.67
N GLY A 58 -4.36 -10.01 -0.48
CA GLY A 58 -5.01 -8.82 -1.07
C GLY A 58 -4.77 -7.52 -0.27
N LEU A 59 -3.75 -7.47 0.58
CA LEU A 59 -3.32 -6.24 1.25
C LEU A 59 -2.61 -5.28 0.27
N VAL A 60 -1.98 -5.83 -0.76
CA VAL A 60 -1.28 -5.11 -1.82
C VAL A 60 -1.66 -5.72 -3.15
N ILE A 61 -1.86 -4.88 -4.17
CA ILE A 61 -1.85 -5.32 -5.57
C ILE A 61 -0.44 -5.11 -6.12
N GLY A 62 0.17 -6.14 -6.67
CA GLY A 62 1.51 -6.04 -7.24
C GLY A 62 2.00 -7.37 -7.79
N GLY A 63 3.26 -7.39 -8.23
CA GLY A 63 3.86 -8.52 -8.92
C GLY A 63 3.76 -8.37 -10.44
N ASP A 64 3.59 -9.48 -11.14
CA ASP A 64 3.36 -9.51 -12.58
C ASP A 64 1.88 -9.22 -12.94
N ILE A 65 1.61 -9.10 -14.25
CA ILE A 65 0.27 -8.81 -14.77
C ILE A 65 -0.75 -9.84 -14.30
N ASP A 66 -0.38 -11.13 -14.27
CA ASP A 66 -1.30 -12.19 -13.90
C ASP A 66 -1.65 -12.12 -12.40
N SER A 67 -0.67 -11.79 -11.55
CA SER A 67 -0.88 -11.57 -10.11
C SER A 67 -1.81 -10.40 -9.85
N VAL A 68 -1.62 -9.30 -10.60
CA VAL A 68 -2.51 -8.14 -10.54
C VAL A 68 -3.93 -8.51 -11.00
N CYS A 69 -4.06 -9.23 -12.11
CA CYS A 69 -5.37 -9.67 -12.62
C CYS A 69 -6.08 -10.57 -11.60
N ARG A 70 -5.39 -11.55 -11.00
CA ARG A 70 -5.98 -12.41 -9.95
C ARG A 70 -6.48 -11.60 -8.76
N GLY A 71 -5.74 -10.56 -8.34
CA GLY A 71 -6.15 -9.68 -7.26
C GLY A 71 -7.45 -8.92 -7.59
N VAL A 72 -7.50 -8.29 -8.76
CA VAL A 72 -8.69 -7.56 -9.23
C VAL A 72 -9.89 -8.50 -9.41
N GLU A 73 -9.68 -9.67 -10.00
CA GLU A 73 -10.72 -10.69 -10.21
C GLU A 73 -11.33 -11.17 -8.89
N ARG A 74 -10.50 -11.41 -7.86
CA ARG A 74 -11.00 -11.77 -6.52
C ARG A 74 -11.94 -10.71 -5.96
N TRP A 75 -11.63 -9.42 -6.12
CA TRP A 75 -12.49 -8.35 -5.64
C TRP A 75 -13.75 -8.15 -6.49
N ALA A 76 -13.64 -8.26 -7.81
CA ALA A 76 -14.79 -8.24 -8.70
C ALA A 76 -15.78 -9.37 -8.35
N ASN A 77 -15.28 -10.58 -8.07
CA ASN A 77 -16.10 -11.72 -7.63
C ASN A 77 -16.79 -11.51 -6.28
N LEU A 78 -16.29 -10.60 -5.45
CA LEU A 78 -16.93 -10.18 -4.19
C LEU A 78 -17.95 -9.04 -4.41
N GLY A 79 -18.14 -8.57 -5.63
CA GLY A 79 -19.06 -7.49 -5.99
C GLY A 79 -18.47 -6.09 -5.85
N VAL A 80 -17.14 -5.94 -5.74
CA VAL A 80 -16.49 -4.63 -5.78
C VAL A 80 -16.52 -4.10 -7.21
N ASP A 81 -17.11 -2.92 -7.40
CA ASP A 81 -17.29 -2.27 -8.71
C ASP A 81 -16.35 -1.08 -8.94
N GLN A 82 -15.68 -0.60 -7.89
CA GLN A 82 -14.77 0.54 -7.96
C GLN A 82 -13.47 0.29 -7.17
N LEU A 83 -12.33 0.56 -7.81
CA LEU A 83 -11.01 0.51 -7.19
C LEU A 83 -10.37 1.90 -7.18
N LEU A 84 -9.92 2.33 -5.99
CA LEU A 84 -9.08 3.51 -5.82
C LEU A 84 -7.67 3.03 -5.46
N ILE A 85 -6.73 3.18 -6.40
CA ILE A 85 -5.40 2.58 -6.30
C ILE A 85 -4.38 3.67 -6.00
N MET A 86 -3.63 3.50 -4.91
CA MET A 86 -2.45 4.30 -4.62
C MET A 86 -1.22 3.63 -5.25
N ILE A 87 -0.72 4.19 -6.36
CA ILE A 87 0.39 3.61 -7.13
C ILE A 87 1.74 4.25 -6.74
N GLN A 88 1.75 5.56 -6.48
CA GLN A 88 2.96 6.28 -6.07
C GLN A 88 3.05 6.31 -4.53
N ALA A 89 3.84 5.40 -3.95
CA ALA A 89 4.08 5.35 -2.51
C ALA A 89 5.47 4.79 -2.20
N GLY A 90 6.09 5.26 -1.12
CA GLY A 90 7.46 4.88 -0.78
C GLY A 90 8.49 5.52 -1.71
N ASP A 91 9.41 4.73 -2.24
CA ASP A 91 10.50 5.14 -3.13
C ASP A 91 10.20 4.89 -4.61
N THR A 92 8.97 4.51 -4.97
CA THR A 92 8.57 4.31 -6.37
C THR A 92 8.80 5.57 -7.19
N THR A 93 9.60 5.45 -8.24
CA THR A 93 9.95 6.55 -9.14
C THR A 93 8.81 6.92 -10.07
N HIS A 94 8.88 8.12 -10.65
CA HIS A 94 7.89 8.56 -11.63
C HIS A 94 7.77 7.59 -12.82
N ASP A 95 8.89 7.13 -13.38
CA ASP A 95 8.90 6.23 -14.54
C ASP A 95 8.27 4.87 -14.21
N GLU A 96 8.51 4.35 -13.00
CA GLU A 96 7.86 3.12 -12.52
C GLU A 96 6.35 3.31 -12.36
N VAL A 97 5.89 4.44 -11.84
CA VAL A 97 4.47 4.79 -11.75
C VAL A 97 3.85 4.84 -13.14
N MET A 98 4.48 5.54 -14.08
CA MET A 98 3.98 5.66 -15.46
C MET A 98 3.92 4.29 -16.15
N ARG A 99 4.93 3.45 -15.96
CA ARG A 99 4.93 2.08 -16.48
C ARG A 99 3.84 1.21 -15.86
N ALA A 100 3.61 1.33 -14.54
CA ALA A 100 2.54 0.61 -13.86
C ALA A 100 1.16 1.04 -14.37
N LEU A 101 0.94 2.34 -14.59
CA LEU A 101 -0.29 2.88 -15.17
C LEU A 101 -0.52 2.35 -16.59
N ASP A 102 0.52 2.37 -17.45
CA ASP A 102 0.42 1.85 -18.82
C ASP A 102 0.08 0.36 -18.86
N LEU A 103 0.76 -0.44 -18.04
CA LEU A 103 0.49 -1.88 -17.93
C LEU A 103 -0.92 -2.15 -17.37
N PHE A 104 -1.34 -1.40 -16.36
CA PHE A 104 -2.67 -1.53 -15.78
C PHE A 104 -3.76 -1.19 -16.82
N GLY A 105 -3.60 -0.06 -17.50
CA GLY A 105 -4.54 0.40 -18.53
C GLY A 105 -4.59 -0.50 -19.75
N SER A 106 -3.44 -1.00 -20.22
CA SER A 106 -3.36 -1.78 -21.47
C SER A 106 -3.52 -3.29 -21.29
N LYS A 107 -3.23 -3.84 -20.11
CA LYS A 107 -3.22 -5.30 -19.87
C LYS A 107 -4.22 -5.77 -18.82
N VAL A 108 -4.55 -4.94 -17.82
CA VAL A 108 -5.42 -5.33 -16.71
C VAL A 108 -6.85 -4.90 -16.96
N LEU A 109 -7.11 -3.59 -17.12
CA LEU A 109 -8.46 -3.04 -17.32
C LEU A 109 -9.27 -3.74 -18.43
N PRO A 110 -8.71 -4.09 -19.60
CA PRO A 110 -9.47 -4.74 -20.68
C PRO A 110 -10.05 -6.12 -20.31
N LYS A 111 -9.59 -6.75 -19.23
CA LYS A 111 -10.10 -8.05 -18.76
C LYS A 111 -11.35 -7.94 -17.87
N PHE A 112 -11.70 -6.74 -17.41
CA PHE A 112 -12.75 -6.49 -16.40
C PHE A 112 -13.77 -5.44 -16.86
N GLN A 113 -13.93 -5.26 -18.18
CA GLN A 113 -14.93 -4.38 -18.78
C GLN A 113 -16.30 -5.05 -18.88
#